data_AF-A0A553JCX9-F1
#
_entry.id   AF-A0A553JCX9-F1
#
_cell.length_a   1.000
_cell.length_b   1.000
_cell.length_c   1.000
_cell.angle_alpha   90.00
_cell.angle_beta   90.00
_cell.angle_gamma   90.00
#
_symmetry.space_group_name_H-M   'P 1'
#
loop_
_entity.id
_entity.type
_entity.pdbx_description
1 polymer ?
#
loop_
_entity_poly.entity_id
_entity_poly.type
_entity_poly.pdbx_seq_one_letter_code
_entity_poly.pdbx_strand_id
1 'polypeptide(L)' 'MKERLIPTPGGHKGGRRPDILYKDCNGNLCGVNVGRTKADGLPIKREQQALDDLNGAGLPTTFQQYD' A
#
# COMPACT_ATOMS: atom_id res chain seq x y z
N MET A 1 3.56 -14.65 -3.97
CA MET A 1 2.60 -14.65 -2.83
C MET A 1 1.24 -14.24 -3.38
N LYS A 2 0.13 -14.80 -2.89
CA LYS A 2 -1.22 -14.31 -3.27
C LYS A 2 -1.52 -13.03 -2.47
N GLU A 3 -2.28 -12.11 -3.06
CA GLU A 3 -2.76 -10.90 -2.39
C GLU A 3 -3.53 -11.26 -1.11
N ARG A 4 -3.12 -10.64 0.01
CA ARG A 4 -3.71 -10.86 1.33
C ARG A 4 -4.44 -9.61 1.77
N LEU A 5 -5.63 -9.78 2.35
CA LEU A 5 -6.31 -8.68 3.04
C LEU A 5 -5.57 -8.39 4.35
N ILE A 6 -5.08 -7.17 4.47
CA ILE A 6 -4.46 -6.60 5.65
C ILE A 6 -5.54 -5.77 6.37
N PRO A 7 -5.92 -6.12 7.60
CA PRO A 7 -6.82 -5.30 8.41
C PRO A 7 -6.18 -3.94 8.68
N THR A 8 -6.93 -2.86 8.51
CA THR A 8 -6.47 -1.48 8.71
C THR A 8 -7.42 -0.76 9.67
N PRO A 9 -7.43 -1.15 10.95
CA PRO A 9 -8.37 -0.59 11.93
C PRO A 9 -8.13 0.91 12.11
N GLY A 10 -9.21 1.69 12.08
CA GLY A 10 -9.14 3.16 12.15
C GLY A 10 -8.68 3.85 10.86
N GLY A 11 -8.37 3.09 9.81
CA GLY A 11 -8.08 3.63 8.48
C GLY A 11 -9.33 4.08 7.73
N HIS A 12 -9.14 4.73 6.59
CA HIS A 12 -10.18 5.10 5.64
C HIS A 12 -10.99 3.89 5.15
N LYS A 13 -10.36 2.71 5.04
CA LYS A 13 -11.03 1.42 4.91
C LYS A 13 -10.64 0.51 6.06
N GLY A 14 -11.54 -0.41 6.45
CA GLY A 14 -11.26 -1.42 7.48
C GLY A 14 -10.30 -2.54 7.04
N GLY A 15 -9.93 -2.57 5.76
CA GLY A 15 -8.88 -3.46 5.25
C GLY A 15 -8.45 -3.09 3.84
N ARG A 16 -7.20 -3.38 3.52
CA ARG A 16 -6.56 -3.15 2.21
C ARG A 16 -5.86 -4.41 1.72
N ARG A 17 -5.73 -4.53 0.40
CA ARG A 17 -4.95 -5.59 -0.24
C ARG A 17 -3.83 -4.89 -1.03
N PRO A 18 -2.57 -4.97 -0.58
CA PRO A 18 -1.44 -4.48 -1.36
C PRO A 18 -1.31 -5.31 -2.64
N ASP A 19 -0.94 -4.68 -3.75
CA ASP A 19 -0.78 -5.36 -5.04
C ASP A 19 0.37 -6.37 -4.98
N ILE A 20 1.45 -6.01 -4.27
CA ILE A 20 2.59 -6.87 -4.03
C ILE A 20 2.85 -6.97 -2.53
N LEU A 21 3.10 -8.19 -2.07
CA LEU A 21 3.61 -8.49 -0.74
C LEU A 21 4.92 -9.24 -0.86
N TYR A 22 5.95 -8.75 -0.17
CA TYR A 22 7.28 -9.38 -0.15
C TYR A 22 7.88 -9.31 1.25
N LYS A 23 8.93 -10.11 1.48
CA LYS A 23 9.76 -9.98 2.67
C LYS A 23 11.07 -9.30 2.29
N ASP A 24 11.47 -8.29 3.04
CA ASP A 24 12.78 -7.65 2.85
C ASP A 24 13.93 -8.56 3.31
N CYS A 25 15.17 -8.11 3.15
CA CYS A 25 16.37 -8.85 3.58
C CYS A 25 16.46 -9.07 5.10
N ASN A 26 15.72 -8.28 5.90
CA ASN A 26 15.63 -8.40 7.34
C ASN A 26 14.46 -9.33 7.77
N GLY A 27 13.67 -9.82 6.81
CA GLY A 27 12.52 -10.69 7.05
C GLY A 27 11.21 -9.95 7.35
N ASN A 28 11.19 -8.62 7.28
CA ASN A 28 9.97 -7.82 7.50
C ASN A 28 9.02 -7.97 6.32
N LEU A 29 7.72 -8.07 6.61
CA LEU A 29 6.70 -8.04 5.57
C LEU A 29 6.52 -6.60 5.09
N CYS A 30 6.62 -6.40 3.77
CA CYS A 30 6.46 -5.10 3.11
C CYS A 30 5.43 -5.20 1.98
N GLY A 31 4.75 -4.09 1.72
CA GLY A 31 3.79 -3.93 0.64
C GLY A 31 4.30 -3.02 -0.48
N VAL A 32 3.80 -3.22 -1.69
CA VAL A 32 3.88 -2.21 -2.76
C VAL A 32 2.50 -2.09 -3.40
N ASN A 33 2.06 -0.84 -3.59
CA ASN A 33 0.91 -0.53 -4.44
C ASN A 33 1.39 0.05 -5.77
N VAL A 34 0.78 -0.39 -6.85
CA VAL A 34 1.03 0.08 -8.21
C VAL A 34 -0.20 0.82 -8.69
N GLY A 35 -0.06 2.08 -9.11
CA GLY A 35 -1.24 2.84 -9.49
C GLY A 35 -0.96 4.12 -10.27
N ARG A 36 -2.04 4.88 -10.45
CA ARG A 36 -2.03 6.13 -11.21
C ARG A 36 -1.57 7.30 -10.36
N THR A 37 -0.80 8.18 -10.97
CA THR A 37 -0.44 9.49 -10.44
C THR A 37 -1.32 10.58 -11.05
N LYS A 38 -1.35 11.73 -10.40
CA LYS A 38 -1.86 12.98 -10.97
C LYS A 38 -0.83 13.55 -11.95
N ALA A 39 -1.19 14.63 -12.65
CA ALA A 39 -0.27 15.34 -13.55
C ALA A 39 0.99 15.89 -12.84
N ASP A 40 0.94 16.07 -11.51
CA ASP A 40 2.07 16.52 -10.68
C ASP A 40 2.99 15.37 -10.21
N GLY A 41 2.71 14.13 -10.63
CA GLY A 41 3.47 12.93 -10.25
C GLY A 41 3.11 12.35 -8.88
N LEU A 42 2.21 12.97 -8.12
CA LEU A 42 1.77 12.43 -6.83
C LEU A 42 0.68 11.36 -7.02
N PRO A 43 0.60 10.36 -6.12
CA PRO A 43 -0.49 9.39 -6.15
C PRO A 43 -1.87 10.08 -6.11
N ILE A 44 -2.85 9.53 -6.83
CA ILE A 44 -4.23 10.00 -6.68
C ILE A 44 -4.72 9.77 -5.23
N LYS A 45 -5.75 10.52 -4.81
CA LYS A 45 -6.26 10.50 -3.41
C LYS A 45 -6.52 9.07 -2.90
N ARG A 46 -7.06 8.20 -3.75
CA ARG A 46 -7.35 6.81 -3.39
C ARG A 46 -6.08 6.01 -3.03
N GLU A 47 -5.00 6.22 -3.77
CA GLU A 47 -3.72 5.53 -3.57
C GLU A 47 -3.03 6.07 -2.33
N GLN A 48 -3.04 7.39 -2.14
CA GLN A 48 -2.54 8.00 -0.90
C GLN A 48 -3.24 7.43 0.33
N GLN A 49 -4.58 7.37 0.32
CA GLN A 49 -5.34 6.77 1.42
C GLN A 49 -5.04 5.28 1.63
N ALA A 50 -4.72 4.54 0.57
CA ALA A 50 -4.34 3.14 0.70
C ALA A 50 -2.97 2.98 1.38
N LEU A 51 -2.00 3.84 1.02
CA LEU A 51 -0.70 3.90 1.67
C LEU A 51 -0.85 4.29 3.14
N ASP A 52 -1.65 5.31 3.45
CA ASP A 52 -1.86 5.78 4.81
C ASP A 52 -2.48 4.67 5.68
N ASP A 53 -3.50 3.96 5.16
CA ASP A 53 -4.16 2.84 5.85
C ASP A 53 -3.17 1.70 6.15
N LEU A 54 -2.35 1.30 5.18
CA LEU A 54 -1.43 0.18 5.30
C LEU A 54 -0.23 0.50 6.19
N ASN A 55 0.37 1.68 6.01
CA ASN A 55 1.48 2.13 6.86
C ASN A 55 1.00 2.37 8.29
N GLY A 56 -0.21 2.94 8.48
CA GLY A 56 -0.83 3.09 9.79
C GLY A 56 -1.13 1.77 10.49
N ALA A 57 -1.38 0.69 9.73
CA ALA A 57 -1.54 -0.66 10.26
C ALA A 57 -0.21 -1.40 10.52
N GLY A 58 0.93 -0.71 10.35
CA GLY A 58 2.26 -1.28 10.60
C GLY A 58 2.79 -2.17 9.48
N LEU A 59 2.24 -2.06 8.26
CA LEU A 59 2.81 -2.67 7.07
C LEU A 59 3.53 -1.59 6.24
N PRO A 60 4.87 -1.50 6.29
CA PRO A 60 5.62 -0.60 5.44
C PRO A 60 5.25 -0.83 3.97
N THR A 61 4.63 0.18 3.36
CA THR A 61 4.07 0.09 2.01
C THR A 61 4.52 1.28 1.18
N THR A 62 5.11 1.00 0.02
CA THR A 62 5.52 2.02 -0.96
C THR A 62 4.57 2.07 -2.16
N PHE A 63 4.65 3.16 -2.91
CA PHE A 63 3.90 3.34 -4.15
C PHE A 63 4.83 3.36 -5.35
N GLN A 64 4.47 2.61 -6.37
CA GLN A 64 5.14 2.61 -7.67
C GLN A 64 4.15 3.11 -8.71
N GLN A 65 4.52 4.17 -9.43
CA GLN A 65 3.73 4.62 -10.57
C GLN A 65 3.80 3.58 -11.71
N TYR A 66 2.69 3.45 -12.45
CA TYR A 66 2.66 2.75 -13.74
C TYR A 66 2.29 3.75 -14.83
N ASP A 67 2.94 3.63 -16.00
CA ASP A 67 2.68 4.44 -17.21
C ASP A 67 1.46 3.95 -18.00
#